data_AF-A0AAW3IQL9-F1
#
_entry.id   AF-A0AAW3IQL9-F1
#
_cell.length_a   1.000
_cell.length_b   1.000
_cell.length_c   1.000
_cell.angle_alpha   90.00
_cell.angle_beta   90.00
_cell.angle_gamma   90.00
#
_symmetry.space_group_name_H-M   'P 1'
#
loop_
_entity.id
_entity.type
_entity.pdbx_description
1 polymer ?
#
loop_
_entity_poly.entity_id
_entity_poly.type
_entity_poly.pdbx_seq_one_letter_code
_entity_poly.pdbx_strand_id
1 'polypeptide(L)'
;MYDIKKLAKKEAELKASFHDYFVDFFGSFDYTDISTKKVRVVDVDSHEDVTKLIYGTGLYVIFNDYQSDKNPCSLSVDGLKAIYRGHGTRVKKRVESHLFNSTYNKNKERTNYTVCMKLNGQNGIDIDEEPFRNYRWKVITHSMSGSSKTMREQAEQGFDSVYSRPLGSNA
;
A
#
# COMPACT_ATOMS: atom_id res chain seq x y z
N MET A 1 -12.95 23.07 -31.64
CA MET A 1 -11.85 23.14 -30.65
C MET A 1 -12.33 22.45 -29.38
N TYR A 2 -11.51 21.62 -28.74
CA TYR A 2 -11.91 20.91 -27.52
C TYR A 2 -11.98 21.87 -26.31
N ASP A 3 -12.97 21.70 -25.45
CA ASP A 3 -13.12 22.49 -24.21
C ASP A 3 -12.39 21.78 -23.05
N ILE A 4 -11.10 22.08 -22.89
CA ILE A 4 -10.23 21.49 -21.86
C ILE A 4 -10.72 21.81 -20.45
N LYS A 5 -11.30 23.00 -20.21
CA LYS A 5 -11.80 23.38 -18.87
C LYS A 5 -12.97 22.49 -18.46
N LYS A 6 -13.90 22.25 -19.38
CA LYS A 6 -15.03 21.34 -19.14
C LYS A 6 -14.58 19.90 -18.88
N LEU A 7 -13.57 19.42 -19.61
CA LEU A 7 -13.02 18.06 -19.39
C LEU A 7 -12.30 17.95 -18.03
N ALA A 8 -11.49 18.94 -17.66
CA ALA A 8 -10.82 18.97 -16.36
C ALA A 8 -11.82 19.01 -15.19
N LYS A 9 -12.92 19.77 -15.33
CA LYS A 9 -14.00 19.78 -14.32
C LYS A 9 -14.61 18.40 -14.14
N LYS A 10 -14.95 17.70 -15.23
CA LYS A 10 -15.48 16.34 -15.18
C LYS A 10 -14.51 15.34 -14.54
N GLU A 11 -13.22 15.47 -14.84
CA GLU A 11 -12.20 14.63 -14.21
C GLU A 11 -12.12 14.86 -12.70
N ALA A 12 -12.19 16.11 -12.25
CA ALA A 12 -12.20 16.46 -10.83
C ALA A 12 -13.44 15.92 -10.11
N GLU A 13 -14.63 16.06 -10.70
CA GLU A 13 -15.88 15.49 -10.18
C GLU A 13 -15.80 13.96 -10.06
N LEU A 14 -15.24 13.30 -11.09
CA LEU A 14 -15.05 11.85 -11.07
C LEU A 14 -14.05 11.42 -9.97
N LYS A 15 -12.92 12.13 -9.84
CA LYS A 15 -11.93 11.87 -8.77
C LYS A 15 -12.55 12.01 -7.39
N ALA A 16 -13.32 13.08 -7.15
CA ALA A 16 -14.04 13.30 -5.89
C ALA A 16 -14.99 12.13 -5.58
N SER A 17 -15.80 11.69 -6.57
CA SER A 17 -16.71 10.55 -6.35
C SER A 17 -15.98 9.24 -6.03
N PHE A 18 -14.80 9.00 -6.60
CA PHE A 18 -13.98 7.84 -6.24
C PHE A 18 -13.41 7.99 -4.83
N HIS A 19 -12.92 9.17 -4.48
CA HIS A 19 -12.39 9.46 -3.14
C HIS A 19 -13.45 9.24 -2.07
N ASP A 20 -14.63 9.84 -2.20
CA ASP A 20 -15.76 9.68 -1.27
C ASP A 20 -16.11 8.19 -1.09
N TYR A 21 -16.21 7.45 -2.19
CA TYR A 21 -16.45 6.01 -2.15
C TYR A 21 -15.39 5.26 -1.33
N PHE A 22 -14.10 5.61 -1.49
CA PHE A 22 -13.03 4.96 -0.74
C PHE A 22 -12.99 5.41 0.73
N VAL A 23 -13.34 6.65 1.05
CA VAL A 23 -13.51 7.10 2.44
C VAL A 23 -14.59 6.28 3.13
N ASP A 24 -15.76 6.15 2.52
CA ASP A 24 -16.87 5.35 3.06
C ASP A 24 -16.49 3.87 3.21
N PHE A 25 -15.83 3.32 2.19
CA PHE A 25 -15.32 1.95 2.23
C PHE A 25 -14.35 1.75 3.39
N PHE A 26 -13.31 2.57 3.52
CA PHE A 26 -12.31 2.40 4.59
C PHE A 26 -12.87 2.71 5.97
N GLY A 27 -13.83 3.63 6.10
CA GLY A 27 -14.49 3.94 7.36
C GLY A 27 -15.43 2.84 7.86
N SER A 28 -15.89 1.95 6.97
CA SER A 28 -16.80 0.84 7.31
C SER A 28 -16.15 -0.55 7.22
N PHE A 29 -14.97 -0.66 6.61
CA PHE A 29 -14.27 -1.94 6.44
C PHE A 29 -13.60 -2.38 7.74
N ASP A 30 -14.07 -3.48 8.31
CA ASP A 30 -13.49 -4.09 9.51
C ASP A 30 -12.22 -4.87 9.15
N TYR A 31 -11.07 -4.45 9.68
CA TYR A 31 -9.78 -5.12 9.46
C TYR A 31 -9.48 -6.27 10.44
N THR A 32 -10.38 -6.62 11.36
CA THR A 32 -10.17 -7.67 12.37
C THR A 32 -10.61 -9.07 11.92
N ASP A 33 -11.50 -9.18 10.94
CA ASP A 33 -11.98 -10.46 10.39
C ASP A 33 -11.96 -10.47 8.86
N ILE A 34 -10.76 -10.64 8.27
CA ILE A 34 -10.55 -10.37 6.84
C ILE A 34 -9.61 -11.36 6.16
N SER A 35 -10.14 -12.49 5.74
CA SER A 35 -9.51 -13.27 4.67
C SER A 35 -10.55 -13.70 3.66
N THR A 36 -10.47 -13.13 2.45
CA THR A 36 -11.40 -13.45 1.36
C THR A 36 -10.64 -13.61 0.04
N LYS A 37 -11.35 -13.91 -1.05
CA LYS A 37 -10.73 -13.90 -2.40
C LYS A 37 -10.27 -12.50 -2.82
N LYS A 38 -10.89 -11.44 -2.29
CA LYS A 38 -10.59 -10.05 -2.67
C LYS A 38 -9.61 -9.37 -1.70
N VAL A 39 -9.46 -9.89 -0.49
CA VAL A 39 -8.54 -9.37 0.53
C VAL A 39 -7.65 -10.49 1.03
N ARG A 40 -6.33 -10.33 0.93
CA ARG A 40 -5.36 -11.29 1.49
C ARG A 40 -4.55 -10.62 2.58
N VAL A 41 -4.48 -11.29 3.72
CA VAL A 41 -3.61 -10.96 4.85
C VAL A 41 -2.48 -11.98 4.87
N VAL A 42 -1.24 -11.49 4.91
CA VAL A 42 -0.03 -12.33 4.91
C VAL A 42 0.93 -11.77 5.93
N ASP A 43 1.32 -12.58 6.90
CA ASP A 43 2.52 -12.34 7.71
C ASP A 43 3.73 -12.62 6.82
N VAL A 44 4.69 -11.68 6.79
CA VAL A 44 5.83 -11.70 5.87
C VAL A 44 7.11 -11.78 6.68
N ASP A 45 7.64 -12.99 6.83
CA ASP A 45 8.89 -13.24 7.55
C ASP A 45 10.06 -13.49 6.60
N SER A 46 9.75 -13.85 5.35
CA SER A 46 10.71 -14.22 4.32
C SER A 46 10.27 -13.74 2.93
N HIS A 47 11.22 -13.73 1.98
CA HIS A 47 10.92 -13.35 0.60
C HIS A 47 9.84 -14.24 -0.05
N GLU A 48 9.81 -15.53 0.30
CA GLU A 48 8.82 -16.48 -0.22
C GLU A 48 7.38 -16.11 0.14
N ASP A 49 7.16 -15.43 1.26
CA ASP A 49 5.82 -15.02 1.71
C ASP A 49 5.19 -13.99 0.78
N VAL A 50 5.98 -13.21 0.05
CA VAL A 50 5.49 -12.28 -0.99
C VAL A 50 4.69 -13.04 -2.06
N THR A 51 5.00 -14.32 -2.30
CA THR A 51 4.25 -15.14 -3.26
C THR A 51 2.82 -15.45 -2.81
N LYS A 52 2.51 -15.33 -1.51
CA LYS A 52 1.18 -15.58 -0.92
C LYS A 52 0.21 -14.39 -1.12
N LEU A 53 0.73 -13.21 -1.46
CA LEU A 53 -0.07 -12.01 -1.73
C LEU A 53 -0.94 -12.17 -2.99
N ILE A 54 -1.90 -11.26 -3.20
CA ILE A 54 -2.69 -11.24 -4.45
C ILE A 54 -1.80 -11.04 -5.68
N TYR A 55 -2.20 -11.65 -6.79
CA TYR A 55 -1.60 -11.38 -8.10
C TYR A 55 -2.30 -10.20 -8.79
N GLY A 56 -1.54 -9.45 -9.58
CA GLY A 56 -2.09 -8.39 -10.43
C GLY A 56 -2.28 -7.05 -9.73
N THR A 57 -3.40 -6.41 -10.04
CA THR A 57 -3.67 -5.01 -9.72
C THR A 57 -4.39 -4.87 -8.38
N GLY A 58 -3.93 -3.93 -7.54
CA GLY A 58 -4.53 -3.73 -6.23
C GLY A 58 -3.91 -2.59 -5.42
N LEU A 59 -4.46 -2.44 -4.23
CA LEU A 59 -3.92 -1.66 -3.12
C LEU A 59 -3.28 -2.63 -2.12
N TYR A 60 -2.23 -2.21 -1.45
CA TYR A 60 -1.59 -2.94 -0.36
C TYR A 60 -1.26 -1.99 0.78
N VAL A 61 -1.36 -2.51 2.00
CA VAL A 61 -1.01 -1.82 3.23
C VAL A 61 -0.02 -2.71 3.97
N ILE A 62 1.12 -2.13 4.35
CA ILE A 62 2.18 -2.79 5.09
C ILE A 62 2.05 -2.35 6.54
N PHE A 63 2.12 -3.31 7.45
CA PHE A 63 2.00 -3.15 8.88
C PHE A 63 3.26 -3.65 9.56
N ASN A 64 3.68 -2.97 10.62
CA ASN A 64 4.73 -3.46 11.50
C ASN A 64 4.56 -2.89 12.92
N ASP A 65 5.44 -3.31 13.84
CA ASP A 65 5.57 -2.77 15.19
C ASP A 65 6.73 -1.78 15.36
N TYR A 66 7.49 -1.48 14.30
CA TYR A 66 8.57 -0.49 14.30
C TYR A 66 8.05 0.95 14.42
N GLN A 67 8.57 1.71 15.39
CA GLN A 67 8.24 3.13 15.59
C GLN A 67 6.73 3.43 15.63
N SER A 68 5.93 2.49 16.14
CA SER A 68 4.46 2.59 16.21
C SER A 68 3.99 3.89 16.87
N ASP A 69 4.67 4.35 17.92
CA ASP A 69 4.32 5.57 18.66
C ASP A 69 4.54 6.85 17.86
N LYS A 70 5.44 6.84 16.87
CA LYS A 70 5.73 7.99 16.01
C LYS A 70 4.87 8.02 14.74
N ASN A 71 4.13 6.95 14.49
CA ASN A 71 3.35 6.80 13.27
C ASN A 71 1.97 7.47 13.45
N PRO A 72 1.66 8.55 12.70
CA PRO A 72 0.38 9.25 12.83
C PRO A 72 -0.80 8.45 12.28
N CYS A 73 -0.54 7.40 11.49
CA CYS A 73 -1.61 6.54 10.99
C CYS A 73 -2.30 5.81 12.16
N SER A 74 -3.63 5.86 12.20
CA SER A 74 -4.44 5.28 13.26
C SER A 74 -4.81 3.81 13.01
N LEU A 75 -4.66 3.31 11.78
CA LEU A 75 -5.00 1.92 11.46
C LEU A 75 -4.02 0.96 12.12
N SER A 76 -4.55 0.02 12.91
CA SER A 76 -3.80 -1.07 13.53
C SER A 76 -4.52 -2.41 13.40
N VAL A 77 -3.76 -3.47 13.18
CA VAL A 77 -4.25 -4.86 13.06
C VAL A 77 -3.32 -5.77 13.83
N ASP A 78 -3.85 -6.60 14.74
CA ASP A 78 -3.09 -7.55 15.57
C ASP A 78 -1.87 -6.94 16.29
N GLY A 79 -2.04 -5.71 16.79
CA GLY A 79 -0.98 -4.95 17.47
C GLY A 79 0.10 -4.36 16.55
N LEU A 80 -0.06 -4.42 15.22
CA LEU A 80 0.80 -3.77 14.24
C LEU A 80 0.12 -2.52 13.69
N LYS A 81 0.86 -1.42 13.47
CA LYS A 81 0.33 -0.22 12.83
C LYS A 81 0.63 -0.21 11.33
N ALA A 82 -0.29 0.33 10.53
CA ALA A 82 -0.06 0.55 9.11
C ALA A 82 1.06 1.58 8.93
N ILE A 83 2.20 1.18 8.38
CA ILE A 83 3.39 2.04 8.18
C ILE A 83 3.59 2.46 6.74
N TYR A 84 2.93 1.78 5.80
CA TYR A 84 2.92 2.17 4.40
C TYR A 84 1.64 1.71 3.72
N ARG A 85 1.18 2.50 2.75
CA ARG A 85 0.14 2.13 1.78
C ARG A 85 0.62 2.46 0.40
N GLY A 86 0.29 1.60 -0.55
CA GLY A 86 0.61 1.80 -1.94
C GLY A 86 -0.30 1.03 -2.87
N HIS A 87 -0.29 1.40 -4.13
CA HIS A 87 -1.00 0.68 -5.18
C HIS A 87 -0.06 0.23 -6.29
N GLY A 88 -0.55 -0.67 -7.14
CA GLY A 88 0.18 -1.08 -8.33
C GLY A 88 -0.60 -2.03 -9.22
N THR A 89 -0.10 -2.21 -10.45
CA THR A 89 -0.58 -3.24 -11.38
C THR A 89 0.09 -4.60 -11.16
N ARG A 90 1.16 -4.62 -10.36
CA ARG A 90 1.93 -5.80 -9.95
C ARG A 90 2.22 -5.71 -8.45
N VAL A 91 1.19 -5.97 -7.62
CA VAL A 91 1.25 -5.80 -6.15
C VAL A 91 2.43 -6.54 -5.54
N LYS A 92 2.66 -7.83 -5.89
CA LYS A 92 3.81 -8.61 -5.40
C LYS A 92 5.14 -7.91 -5.61
N LYS A 93 5.44 -7.51 -6.85
CA LYS A 93 6.70 -6.80 -7.17
C LYS A 93 6.81 -5.44 -6.47
N ARG A 94 5.70 -4.76 -6.18
CA ARG A 94 5.72 -3.50 -5.41
C ARG A 94 6.06 -3.76 -3.95
N VAL A 95 5.41 -4.73 -3.33
CA VAL A 95 5.70 -5.10 -1.93
C VAL A 95 7.13 -5.58 -1.79
N GLU A 96 7.59 -6.43 -2.73
CA GLU A 96 8.99 -6.87 -2.83
C GLU A 96 9.96 -5.69 -2.90
N SER A 97 9.69 -4.68 -3.74
CA SER A 97 10.56 -3.50 -3.85
C SER A 97 10.66 -2.66 -2.57
N HIS A 98 9.71 -2.83 -1.64
CA HIS A 98 9.71 -2.15 -0.34
C HIS A 98 10.39 -2.97 0.74
N LEU A 99 10.11 -4.27 0.82
CA LEU A 99 10.49 -5.12 1.96
C LEU A 99 11.71 -5.99 1.72
N PHE A 100 12.10 -6.20 0.46
CA PHE A 100 13.26 -6.99 0.04
C PHE A 100 13.99 -6.26 -1.08
N ASN A 101 14.34 -4.99 -0.82
CA ASN A 101 14.83 -4.06 -1.83
C ASN A 101 16.12 -4.56 -2.51
N SER A 102 17.04 -5.19 -1.76
CA SER A 102 18.26 -5.76 -2.31
C SER A 102 17.96 -6.89 -3.29
N THR A 103 17.05 -7.81 -2.93
CA THR A 103 16.61 -8.91 -3.79
C THR A 103 15.88 -8.38 -5.02
N TYR A 104 14.97 -7.43 -4.84
CA TYR A 104 14.29 -6.75 -5.94
C TYR A 104 15.29 -6.12 -6.91
N ASN A 105 16.30 -5.40 -6.41
CA ASN A 105 17.28 -4.71 -7.26
C ASN A 105 18.21 -5.66 -8.02
N LYS A 106 18.52 -6.85 -7.47
CA LYS A 106 19.28 -7.89 -8.18
C LYS A 106 18.46 -8.51 -9.32
N ASN A 107 17.15 -8.63 -9.13
CA ASN A 107 16.23 -9.31 -10.04
C ASN A 107 15.36 -8.35 -10.87
N LYS A 108 15.61 -7.03 -10.81
CA LYS A 108 14.80 -6.05 -11.54
C LYS A 108 15.09 -6.21 -13.04
N GLU A 109 14.13 -6.81 -13.73
CA GLU A 109 14.09 -6.82 -15.19
C GLU A 109 13.68 -5.41 -15.69
N ARG A 110 12.67 -5.33 -16.57
CA ARG A 110 12.18 -4.08 -17.18
C ARG A 110 11.37 -3.17 -16.25
N THR A 111 11.06 -3.61 -15.02
CA THR A 111 10.24 -2.84 -14.09
C THR A 111 11.13 -2.16 -13.07
N ASN A 112 11.30 -0.84 -13.21
CA ASN A 112 12.09 -0.03 -12.30
C ASN A 112 11.17 0.86 -11.44
N TYR A 113 11.00 0.51 -10.17
CA TYR A 113 10.30 1.33 -9.20
C TYR A 113 11.29 2.27 -8.54
N THR A 114 11.13 3.56 -8.80
CA THR A 114 11.98 4.62 -8.24
C THR A 114 11.45 5.18 -6.92
N VAL A 115 10.20 4.87 -6.58
CA VAL A 115 9.54 5.32 -5.36
C VAL A 115 9.22 4.12 -4.48
N CYS A 116 9.99 4.00 -3.41
CA CYS A 116 9.80 3.00 -2.36
C CYS A 116 9.35 3.65 -1.05
N MET A 117 8.83 2.82 -0.15
CA MET A 117 8.62 3.12 1.24
C MET A 117 9.91 3.68 1.83
N LYS A 118 9.81 4.77 2.57
CA LYS A 118 10.97 5.39 3.21
C LYS A 118 10.90 5.18 4.72
N LEU A 119 11.79 4.35 5.26
CA LEU A 119 11.81 4.04 6.69
C LEU A 119 13.23 4.20 7.22
N ASN A 120 13.38 4.87 8.37
CA ASN A 120 14.68 5.16 8.98
C ASN A 120 15.69 5.82 8.00
N GLY A 121 15.20 6.70 7.12
CA GLY A 121 16.01 7.36 6.09
C GLY A 121 16.35 6.51 4.86
N GLN A 122 16.01 5.22 4.83
CA GLN A 122 16.28 4.29 3.74
C GLN A 122 15.10 4.21 2.76
N ASN A 123 15.36 4.12 1.45
CA ASN A 123 14.34 3.94 0.42
C ASN A 123 14.24 2.47 0.03
N GLY A 124 13.16 1.81 0.45
CA GLY A 124 13.12 0.36 0.49
C GLY A 124 14.05 -0.16 1.59
N ILE A 125 13.68 -1.30 2.15
CA ILE A 125 14.41 -1.97 3.22
C ILE A 125 14.55 -3.45 2.85
N ASP A 126 15.32 -4.17 3.66
CA ASP A 126 15.38 -5.62 3.67
C ASP A 126 14.94 -6.07 5.06
N ILE A 127 13.74 -6.64 5.17
CA ILE A 127 13.15 -7.00 6.47
C ILE A 127 13.85 -8.19 7.14
N ASP A 128 14.62 -8.94 6.38
CA ASP A 128 15.48 -10.04 6.82
C ASP A 128 16.84 -9.57 7.37
N GLU A 129 17.14 -8.27 7.26
CA GLU A 129 18.38 -7.66 7.72
C GLU A 129 18.16 -6.77 8.96
N GLU A 130 19.24 -6.48 9.70
CA GLU A 130 19.20 -5.55 10.84
C GLU A 130 18.94 -4.10 10.38
N PRO A 131 18.14 -3.30 11.12
CA PRO A 131 17.45 -3.64 12.36
C PRO A 131 16.07 -4.30 12.17
N PHE A 132 15.61 -4.45 10.93
CA PHE A 132 14.21 -4.74 10.60
C PHE A 132 13.78 -6.18 10.89
N ARG A 133 14.73 -7.12 10.92
CA ARG A 133 14.51 -8.53 11.28
C ARG A 133 13.98 -8.77 12.70
N ASN A 134 14.07 -7.77 13.57
CA ASN A 134 13.60 -7.84 14.95
C ASN A 134 12.15 -7.37 15.11
N TYR A 135 11.48 -7.03 14.01
CA TYR A 135 10.11 -6.52 13.98
C TYR A 135 9.20 -7.47 13.22
N ARG A 136 7.91 -7.45 13.56
CA ARG A 136 6.90 -8.26 12.87
C ARG A 136 6.38 -7.50 11.66
N TRP A 137 6.14 -8.21 10.56
CA TRP A 137 5.67 -7.61 9.31
C TRP A 137 4.42 -8.31 8.80
N LYS A 138 3.44 -7.51 8.42
CA LYS A 138 2.18 -8.00 7.84
C LYS A 138 1.81 -7.16 6.64
N VAL A 139 1.29 -7.79 5.60
CA VAL A 139 0.81 -7.11 4.40
C VAL A 139 -0.62 -7.51 4.14
N ILE A 140 -1.50 -6.52 4.06
CA ILE A 140 -2.90 -6.68 3.68
C ILE A 140 -3.06 -6.11 2.28
N THR A 141 -3.65 -6.90 1.39
CA THR A 141 -3.81 -6.54 -0.03
C THR A 141 -5.26 -6.60 -0.44
N HIS A 142 -5.73 -5.57 -1.15
CA HIS A 142 -7.07 -5.48 -1.73
C HIS A 142 -6.97 -5.62 -3.24
N SER A 143 -7.62 -6.64 -3.81
CA SER A 143 -7.70 -6.84 -5.25
C SER A 143 -8.56 -5.76 -5.89
N MET A 144 -8.00 -5.10 -6.90
CA MET A 144 -8.65 -4.05 -7.68
C MET A 144 -8.55 -4.35 -9.18
N SER A 145 -8.78 -5.61 -9.56
CA SER A 145 -8.83 -6.02 -10.97
C SER A 145 -9.84 -5.17 -11.74
N GLY A 146 -9.43 -4.65 -12.90
CA GLY A 146 -10.25 -3.74 -13.72
C GLY A 146 -10.20 -2.26 -13.30
N SER A 147 -9.51 -1.92 -12.21
CA SER A 147 -9.38 -0.51 -11.80
C SER A 147 -8.47 0.30 -12.73
N SER A 148 -8.79 1.58 -12.89
CA SER A 148 -7.90 2.57 -13.49
C SER A 148 -6.82 3.03 -12.50
N LYS A 149 -5.77 3.70 -13.00
CA LYS A 149 -4.76 4.33 -12.13
C LYS A 149 -5.41 5.33 -11.19
N THR A 150 -6.28 6.18 -11.74
CA THR A 150 -7.03 7.20 -10.99
C THR A 150 -7.80 6.60 -9.82
N MET A 151 -8.52 5.49 -10.02
CA MET A 151 -9.24 4.82 -8.93
C MET A 151 -8.30 4.40 -7.79
N ARG A 152 -7.13 3.86 -8.13
CA ARG A 152 -6.16 3.41 -7.11
C ARG A 152 -5.47 4.56 -6.38
N GLU A 153 -5.19 5.66 -7.08
CA GLU A 153 -4.68 6.89 -6.46
C GLU A 153 -5.72 7.48 -5.49
N GLN A 154 -7.01 7.48 -5.87
CA GLN A 154 -8.08 7.92 -4.97
C GLN A 154 -8.29 6.95 -3.80
N ALA A 155 -8.01 5.65 -3.96
CA ALA A 155 -8.01 4.70 -2.85
C ALA A 155 -6.92 5.01 -1.81
N GLU A 156 -5.71 5.39 -2.25
CA GLU A 156 -4.66 5.84 -1.31
C GLU A 156 -5.06 7.14 -0.58
N GLN A 157 -5.69 8.08 -1.29
CA GLN A 157 -6.15 9.34 -0.68
C GLN A 157 -7.33 9.14 0.27
N GLY A 158 -8.26 8.24 -0.07
CA GLY A 158 -9.37 7.85 0.80
C GLY A 158 -8.85 7.17 2.07
N PHE A 159 -7.87 6.27 1.94
CA PHE A 159 -7.17 5.68 3.09
C PHE A 159 -6.57 6.75 4.00
N ASP A 160 -5.83 7.70 3.43
CA ASP A 160 -5.20 8.79 4.19
C ASP A 160 -6.22 9.68 4.89
N SER A 161 -7.43 9.84 4.34
CA SER A 161 -8.48 10.66 4.94
C SER A 161 -9.13 9.99 6.16
N VAL A 162 -9.21 8.67 6.18
CA VAL A 162 -9.76 7.90 7.30
C VAL A 162 -8.72 7.66 8.38
N TYR A 163 -7.52 7.26 7.97
CA TYR A 163 -6.51 6.74 8.89
C TYR A 163 -5.33 7.66 9.12
N SER A 164 -5.24 8.80 8.44
CA SER A 164 -4.01 9.60 8.31
C SER A 164 -2.88 8.86 7.57
N ARG A 165 -2.00 9.64 6.94
CA ARG A 165 -0.90 9.09 6.14
C ARG A 165 0.11 8.32 7.02
N PRO A 166 0.48 7.07 6.68
CA PRO A 166 1.52 6.31 7.37
C PRO A 166 2.91 6.93 7.31
N LEU A 167 3.69 6.73 8.36
CA LEU A 167 5.05 7.28 8.51
C LEU A 167 5.98 6.95 7.35
N GLY A 168 5.94 5.73 6.82
CA GLY A 168 6.83 5.28 5.74
C GLY A 168 6.42 5.79 4.36
N SER A 169 5.30 6.50 4.27
CA SER A 169 4.77 7.06 3.04
C SER A 169 5.31 8.48 2.83
N ASN A 170 6.01 8.70 1.72
CA ASN A 170 6.47 10.04 1.37
C ASN A 170 5.29 10.98 1.09
N ALA A 171 5.53 12.27 1.36
CA ALA A 171 4.67 13.36 0.94
C ALA A 171 4.83 13.68 -0.54
#